data_AF-A0A8R2JWA8-F1
#
_entry.id   AF-A0A8R2JWA8-F1
#
_cell.length_a   1.000
_cell.length_b   1.000
_cell.length_c   1.000
_cell.angle_alpha   90.00
_cell.angle_beta   90.00
_cell.angle_gamma   90.00
#
_symmetry.space_group_name_H-M   'P 1'
#
loop_
_entity.id
_entity.type
_entity.pdbx_description
1 polymer ?
#
loop_
_entity_poly.entity_id
_entity_poly.type
_entity_poly.pdbx_seq_one_letter_code
_entity_poly.pdbx_strand_id
1 'polypeptide(L)' 'MYGSAMPGNGLLETSPNYVINKAVAARFQQLPQPKDKVQVMYVWIDGTGQDLRAKSRTLDFIPTKPEGFRCTRKRK' A
#
# COMPACT_ATOMS: atom_id res chain seq x y z
N MET A 1 30.35 -0.67 -17.01
CA MET A 1 29.28 -1.29 -17.82
C MET A 1 28.12 -1.70 -16.92
N TYR A 2 27.36 -0.75 -16.37
CA TYR A 2 26.10 -1.03 -15.67
C TYR A 2 25.16 0.15 -15.86
N GLY A 3 23.92 -0.14 -16.26
CA GLY A 3 22.82 0.82 -16.29
C GLY A 3 22.25 1.06 -17.68
N SER A 4 21.61 0.05 -18.27
CA SER A 4 20.61 0.31 -19.33
C SER A 4 19.52 1.18 -18.71
N ALA A 5 19.37 2.40 -19.22
CA ALA A 5 18.26 3.28 -18.88
C ALA A 5 16.96 2.55 -19.22
N MET A 6 16.10 2.35 -18.21
CA MET A 6 14.72 1.91 -18.46
C MET A 6 14.02 3.07 -19.19
N PRO A 7 13.42 2.85 -20.37
CA PRO A 7 12.72 3.91 -21.09
C PRO A 7 11.59 4.44 -20.18
N GLY A 8 11.72 5.71 -19.76
CA GLY A 8 10.79 6.36 -18.86
C GLY A 8 9.50 6.72 -19.58
N ASN A 9 8.36 6.32 -19.00
CA ASN A 9 7.06 6.83 -19.39
C ASN A 9 7.00 8.29 -18.89
N GLY A 10 7.08 9.27 -19.79
CA GLY A 10 7.35 10.71 -19.52
C GLY A 10 6.44 11.45 -18.53
N LEU A 11 5.45 10.78 -17.96
CA LEU A 11 4.54 11.32 -16.93
C LEU A 11 5.17 11.36 -15.52
N LEU A 12 6.13 10.48 -15.21
CA LEU A 12 6.63 10.27 -13.84
C LEU A 12 8.06 10.78 -13.60
N GLU A 13 8.71 11.30 -14.63
CA GLU A 13 10.14 11.68 -14.60
C GLU A 13 10.43 12.82 -13.61
N THR A 14 9.47 13.71 -13.38
CA THR A 14 9.60 14.83 -12.42
C THR A 14 9.27 14.42 -10.99
N SER A 15 8.73 13.22 -10.76
CA SER A 15 8.36 12.80 -9.41
C SER A 15 9.60 12.32 -8.65
N PRO A 16 9.90 12.87 -7.46
CA PRO A 16 11.01 12.38 -6.64
C PRO A 16 10.89 10.89 -6.31
N ASN A 17 9.66 10.38 -6.21
CA ASN A 17 9.35 8.97 -5.95
C ASN A 17 9.75 8.01 -7.10
N TYR A 18 9.90 8.51 -8.34
CA TYR A 18 10.39 7.69 -9.44
C TYR A 18 11.91 7.54 -9.43
N VAL A 19 12.60 8.61 -9.01
CA VAL A 19 14.07 8.71 -8.99
C VAL A 19 14.70 7.93 -7.82
N ILE A 20 13.96 7.73 -6.73
CA ILE A 20 14.46 6.97 -5.57
C ILE A 20 14.80 5.51 -5.90
N ASN A 21 15.82 4.98 -5.22
CA ASN A 21 16.30 3.62 -5.41
C ASN A 21 15.28 2.57 -4.92
N LYS A 22 14.64 1.89 -5.87
CA LYS A 22 13.62 0.85 -5.61
C LYS A 22 14.19 -0.39 -4.89
N ALA A 23 15.48 -0.67 -5.02
CA ALA A 23 16.12 -1.80 -4.35
C ALA A 23 16.14 -1.64 -2.82
N VAL A 24 16.24 -0.41 -2.33
CA VAL A 24 16.17 -0.12 -0.89
C VAL A 24 14.77 -0.42 -0.35
N ALA A 25 13.72 0.04 -1.03
CA ALA A 25 12.34 -0.26 -0.65
C ALA A 25 12.05 -1.78 -0.68
N ALA A 26 12.54 -2.49 -1.70
CA ALA A 26 12.38 -3.94 -1.81
C ALA A 26 12.99 -4.70 -0.62
N ARG A 27 14.13 -4.26 -0.09
CA ARG A 27 14.75 -4.86 1.09
C ARG A 27 13.86 -4.77 2.33
N PHE A 28 13.18 -3.64 2.55
CA PHE A 28 12.27 -3.49 3.68
C PHE A 28 10.99 -4.33 3.52
N GLN A 29 10.49 -4.51 2.29
CA GLN A 29 9.31 -5.33 2.02
C GLN A 29 9.58 -6.83 2.21
N GLN A 30 10.83 -7.28 2.11
CA GLN A 30 11.24 -8.66 2.33
C GLN A 30 11.43 -9.02 3.81
N LEU A 31 11.33 -8.04 4.73
CA LEU A 31 11.41 -8.32 6.16
C LEU A 31 10.28 -9.26 6.58
N PRO A 32 10.57 -10.30 7.38
CA PRO A 32 9.55 -11.22 7.85
C PRO A 32 8.51 -10.47 8.68
N GLN A 33 7.26 -10.49 8.23
CA GLN A 33 6.17 -9.86 8.99
C GLN A 33 5.77 -10.74 10.19
N PRO A 34 5.35 -10.14 11.32
CA PRO A 34 4.86 -10.90 12.46
C PRO A 34 3.68 -11.79 12.08
N LYS A 35 3.68 -13.06 12.51
CA LYS A 35 2.61 -14.02 12.17
C LYS A 35 1.23 -13.60 12.67
N ASP A 36 1.20 -12.83 13.74
CA ASP A 36 -0.02 -12.44 14.44
C ASP A 36 -0.57 -11.09 13.98
N LYS A 37 0.07 -10.42 13.01
CA LYS A 37 -0.36 -9.11 12.52
C LYS A 37 -0.50 -9.13 11.00
N VAL A 38 -1.58 -8.54 10.52
CA VAL A 38 -1.88 -8.39 9.09
C VAL A 38 -2.16 -6.92 8.80
N GLN A 39 -1.59 -6.38 7.72
CA GLN A 39 -1.98 -5.05 7.22
C GLN A 39 -3.07 -5.20 6.17
N VAL A 40 -4.18 -4.50 6.35
CA VAL A 40 -5.28 -4.47 5.39
C VAL A 40 -5.50 -3.06 4.89
N MET A 41 -5.62 -2.95 3.57
CA MET A 41 -5.81 -1.69 2.87
C MET A 41 -7.28 -1.51 2.50
N TYR A 42 -7.91 -0.50 3.08
CA TYR A 42 -9.25 -0.08 2.70
C TYR A 42 -9.17 0.85 1.50
N VAL A 43 -9.96 0.57 0.46
CA VAL A 43 -10.04 1.38 -0.76
C VAL A 43 -11.46 1.92 -0.89
N TRP A 44 -11.60 3.19 -1.22
CA TRP A 44 -12.89 3.82 -1.49
C TRP A 44 -12.78 4.86 -2.61
N ILE A 45 -13.92 5.17 -3.22
CA ILE A 45 -14.05 6.22 -4.24
C ILE A 45 -14.31 7.54 -3.51
N ASP A 46 -13.57 8.59 -3.88
CA ASP A 46 -13.76 9.92 -3.29
C ASP A 46 -15.07 10.57 -3.76
N GLY A 47 -15.49 11.67 -3.13
CA GLY A 47 -16.74 12.38 -3.44
C GLY A 47 -16.83 12.93 -4.88
N THR A 48 -15.70 12.98 -5.60
CA THR A 48 -15.63 13.37 -7.02
C THR A 48 -16.00 12.22 -7.98
N GLY A 49 -16.04 10.98 -7.51
CA GLY A 49 -16.37 9.80 -8.34
C GLY A 49 -15.27 9.35 -9.30
N GLN A 50 -14.13 10.03 -9.35
CA GLN A 50 -13.02 9.74 -10.28
C GLN A 50 -11.80 9.14 -9.58
N ASP A 51 -11.47 9.63 -8.38
CA ASP A 51 -10.25 9.23 -7.68
C ASP A 51 -10.49 8.11 -6.68
N LEU A 52 -9.54 7.17 -6.64
CA LEU A 52 -9.45 6.15 -5.59
C LEU A 52 -8.59 6.64 -4.44
N ARG A 53 -9.09 6.47 -3.21
CA ARG A 53 -8.34 6.71 -1.98
C ARG A 53 -8.14 5.40 -1.25
N ALA A 54 -7.00 5.27 -0.59
CA ALA A 54 -6.66 4.07 0.16
C ALA A 54 -6.02 4.41 1.51
N LYS A 55 -6.30 3.60 2.53
CA LYS A 55 -5.66 3.68 3.85
C LYS A 55 -5.46 2.30 4.45
N SER A 56 -4.28 2.06 5.01
CA SER A 56 -3.93 0.79 5.66
C SER A 56 -4.23 0.81 7.16
N ARG A 57 -4.62 -0.34 7.71
CA ARG A 57 -4.80 -0.59 9.13
C ARG A 57 -4.18 -1.95 9.48
N THR A 58 -3.57 -2.04 10.66
CA THR A 58 -3.07 -3.31 11.22
C THR A 58 -4.17 -4.03 11.99
N LEU A 59 -4.28 -5.34 11.77
CA LEU A 59 -5.20 -6.26 12.43
C LEU A 59 -4.43 -7.42 13.05
N ASP A 60 -5.07 -8.10 13.99
CA ASP A 60 -4.45 -9.14 14.82
C ASP A 60 -4.79 -10.56 14.36
N PHE A 61 -5.53 -10.68 13.26
CA PHE A 61 -6.00 -11.95 12.71
C PHE A 61 -6.09 -11.86 11.18
N ILE A 62 -6.06 -13.02 10.52
CA ILE A 62 -6.35 -13.13 9.08
C ILE A 62 -7.88 -13.25 8.91
N PRO A 63 -8.53 -12.23 8.35
CA PRO A 63 -9.97 -12.20 8.17
C PRO A 63 -10.38 -12.94 6.89
N THR A 64 -11.27 -13.92 7.02
CA THR A 64 -11.77 -14.73 5.89
C THR A 64 -13.00 -14.11 5.20
N LYS A 65 -13.71 -13.23 5.89
CA LYS A 65 -14.98 -12.64 5.44
C LYS A 65 -15.00 -11.12 5.64
N PRO A 66 -15.69 -10.36 4.75
CA PRO A 66 -15.75 -8.91 4.85
C PRO A 66 -16.46 -8.42 6.12
N GLU A 67 -17.43 -9.17 6.66
CA GLU A 67 -18.10 -8.75 7.90
C GLU A 67 -17.18 -8.78 9.12
N GLY A 68 -16.15 -9.64 9.12
CA GLY A 68 -15.19 -9.77 10.21
C GLY A 68 -14.32 -8.53 10.41
N PHE A 69 -14.28 -7.63 9.42
CA PHE A 69 -13.54 -6.38 9.45
C PHE A 69 -14.31 -5.20 9.97
N ARG A 70 -15.60 -5.37 10.28
CA ARG A 70 -16.46 -4.27 10.69
C ARG A 70 -15.81 -3.61 11.91
N CYS A 71 -15.35 -2.38 11.73
CA CYS A 71 -14.87 -1.56 12.83
C CYS A 71 -16.04 -1.42 13.79
N THR A 72 -16.06 -2.21 14.86
CA THR A 72 -16.99 -2.10 15.96
C THR A 72 -16.65 -0.81 16.69
N ARG A 73 -17.00 0.33 16.09
CA ARG A 73 -17.22 1.55 16.83
C ARG A 73 -18.45 1.25 17.67
N LYS A 74 -18.25 0.61 18.84
CA LYS A 74 -19.22 0.67 19.93
C LYS A 74 -19.33 2.16 20.25
N ARG A 75 -20.24 2.84 19.55
CA ARG A 75 -20.79 4.11 20.00
C ARG A 75 -21.41 3.75 21.35
N LYS A 76 -20.76 4.25 22.40
CA LYS A 76 -21.27 4.19 23.76
C LYS A 76 -22.57 4.97 23.82
#